data_AF-A0A0P9E7U1-F1
#
_entry.id   AF-A0A0P9E7U1-F1
#
_cell.length_a   1.000
_cell.length_b   1.000
_cell.length_c   1.000
_cell.angle_alpha   90.00
_cell.angle_beta   90.00
_cell.angle_gamma   90.00
#
_symmetry.space_group_name_H-M   'P 1'
#
loop_
_entity.id
_entity.type
_entity.pdbx_description
1 polymer ?
#
loop_
_entity_poly.entity_id
_entity_poly.type
_entity_poly.pdbx_seq_one_letter_code
_entity_poly.pdbx_strand_id
1 'polypeptide(L)'
;MVKKKSILLMTLSFIVLSILVFPSFAQTAKAAAVGGQLTAPEQGWKRFDDHHPFIKYNGTPVNQNSGQGLYNDTGYGVLGKDSVEFYFTGTKMRFIGANFSNRSTPANIQVYIDGALKGSFSQYSSSFAAQVLNFEITGLSDAKHKVKVQSNDDGLFVIDAIDINETGDLVAPDVTPTPNPTPTTTKLFVGDNSMYLLDANGEVWSWGSNDYGQLGLGDTTKRTVKTKIPGLTGITDIVVKDNFVIALKSDGKVYGWGNNTSGVLGAVGEIVKQPVNIESNINAIDGAN
;
A
#
# COMPACT_ATOMS: atom_id res chain seq x y z
N MET A 1 -17.62 89.39 -15.78
CA MET A 1 -18.51 88.42 -15.10
C MET A 1 -18.12 87.05 -15.64
N VAL A 2 -17.62 86.06 -14.89
CA VAL A 2 -18.14 85.39 -13.70
C VAL A 2 -16.96 84.68 -12.98
N LYS A 3 -16.95 84.71 -11.64
CA LYS A 3 -16.02 83.95 -10.75
C LYS A 3 -16.32 82.44 -10.77
N LYS A 4 -15.30 81.61 -10.49
CA LYS A 4 -15.28 80.31 -9.74
C LYS A 4 -14.18 79.41 -10.35
N LYS A 5 -13.41 78.60 -9.64
CA LYS A 5 -13.33 78.16 -8.23
C LYS A 5 -11.95 77.53 -8.09
N SER A 6 -11.18 77.88 -7.06
CA SER A 6 -9.94 77.18 -6.71
C SER A 6 -10.30 75.80 -6.13
N ILE A 7 -9.76 74.72 -6.71
CA ILE A 7 -9.80 73.37 -6.14
C ILE A 7 -8.38 73.01 -5.73
N LEU A 8 -8.25 72.77 -4.43
CA LEU A 8 -7.07 72.30 -3.73
C LEU A 8 -6.78 70.86 -4.17
N LEU A 9 -5.65 70.61 -4.84
CA LEU A 9 -5.16 69.24 -5.08
C LEU A 9 -4.19 68.86 -3.97
N MET A 10 -4.62 67.90 -3.16
CA MET A 10 -3.90 67.28 -2.07
C MET A 10 -2.76 66.41 -2.66
N THR A 11 -1.51 66.68 -2.29
CA THR A 11 -0.36 65.88 -2.72
C THR A 11 -0.37 64.53 -2.01
N LEU A 12 -0.56 63.44 -2.76
CA LEU A 12 -0.39 62.07 -2.28
C LEU A 12 1.08 61.66 -2.49
N SER A 13 1.87 61.61 -1.42
CA SER A 13 3.23 61.05 -1.48
C SER A 13 3.14 59.53 -1.63
N PHE A 14 3.45 59.03 -2.83
CA PHE A 14 3.70 57.60 -3.05
C PHE A 14 5.10 57.26 -2.54
N ILE A 15 5.17 56.50 -1.44
CA ILE A 15 6.39 55.80 -1.03
C ILE A 15 6.56 54.63 -2.01
N VAL A 16 7.54 54.73 -2.91
CA VAL A 16 7.96 53.60 -3.74
C VAL A 16 8.76 52.66 -2.84
N LEU A 17 8.12 51.60 -2.35
CA LEU A 17 8.82 50.49 -1.71
C LEU A 17 9.46 49.68 -2.84
N SER A 18 10.73 49.96 -3.13
CA SER A 18 11.53 49.17 -4.07
C SER A 18 11.70 47.76 -3.51
N ILE A 19 10.92 46.82 -4.04
CA ILE A 19 11.10 45.38 -3.80
C ILE A 19 12.44 45.01 -4.46
N LEU A 20 13.45 44.77 -3.62
CA LEU A 20 14.67 44.07 -4.01
C LEU A 20 14.27 42.65 -4.39
N VAL A 21 14.03 42.41 -5.69
CA VAL A 21 13.94 41.07 -6.25
C VAL A 21 15.36 40.54 -6.33
N PHE A 22 15.80 39.80 -5.32
CA PHE A 22 16.99 38.99 -5.44
C PHE A 22 16.70 37.88 -6.47
N PRO A 23 17.49 37.73 -7.54
CA PRO A 23 17.39 36.53 -8.35
C PRO A 23 17.72 35.34 -7.45
N SER A 24 16.75 34.46 -7.28
CA SER A 24 16.96 33.14 -6.69
C SER A 24 17.98 32.41 -7.57
N PHE A 25 19.25 32.44 -7.16
CA PHE A 25 20.22 31.45 -7.60
C PHE A 25 19.94 30.17 -6.82
N ALA A 26 18.80 29.54 -7.09
CA ALA A 26 18.65 28.12 -6.81
C ALA A 26 19.59 27.41 -7.79
N GLN A 27 20.84 27.22 -7.38
CA GLN A 27 21.72 26.24 -7.98
C GLN A 27 20.95 24.93 -7.91
N THR A 28 20.37 24.47 -9.03
CA THR A 28 19.77 23.14 -9.10
C THR A 28 20.87 22.17 -8.71
N ALA A 29 20.79 21.61 -7.50
CA ALA A 29 21.74 20.63 -7.03
C ALA A 29 21.83 19.52 -8.08
N LYS A 30 23.05 19.16 -8.48
CA LYS A 30 23.27 18.08 -9.43
C LYS A 30 22.67 16.82 -8.80
N ALA A 31 21.78 16.14 -9.53
CA ALA A 31 21.19 14.89 -9.08
C ALA A 31 22.30 13.89 -8.68
N ALA A 32 22.13 13.24 -7.54
CA ALA A 32 23.04 12.23 -7.05
C ALA A 32 23.13 11.09 -8.07
N ALA A 33 24.35 10.66 -8.35
CA ALA A 33 24.60 9.48 -9.16
C ALA A 33 24.64 8.24 -8.26
N VAL A 34 24.27 7.08 -8.82
CA VAL A 34 24.49 5.79 -8.15
C VAL A 34 25.97 5.66 -7.75
N GLY A 35 26.21 5.24 -6.51
CA GLY A 35 27.51 5.20 -5.85
C GLY A 35 27.87 6.48 -5.08
N GLY A 36 27.14 7.58 -5.26
CA GLY A 36 27.31 8.83 -4.52
C GLY A 36 26.57 8.83 -3.19
N GLN A 37 26.96 9.75 -2.29
CA GLN A 37 26.27 9.99 -1.03
C GLN A 37 25.01 10.83 -1.24
N LEU A 38 23.90 10.45 -0.59
CA LEU A 38 22.58 11.06 -0.69
C LEU A 38 21.97 11.22 0.72
N THR A 39 22.35 12.28 1.41
CA THR A 39 21.98 12.51 2.83
C THR A 39 20.56 13.04 3.05
N ALA A 40 19.88 13.45 1.98
CA ALA A 40 18.48 13.88 2.01
C ALA A 40 17.80 13.52 0.68
N PRO A 41 16.48 13.29 0.66
CA PRO A 41 15.75 13.12 -0.58
C PRO A 41 15.84 14.39 -1.44
N GLU A 42 16.06 14.22 -2.74
CA GLU A 42 16.03 15.32 -3.70
C GLU A 42 14.59 15.75 -4.03
N GLN A 43 14.42 16.90 -4.68
CA GLN A 43 13.10 17.36 -5.10
C GLN A 43 12.35 16.28 -5.91
N GLY A 44 11.09 16.06 -5.56
CA GLY A 44 10.26 15.02 -6.18
C GLY A 44 10.52 13.60 -5.65
N TRP A 45 11.23 13.47 -4.53
CA TRP A 45 11.44 12.21 -3.82
C TRP A 45 10.97 12.29 -2.37
N LYS A 46 10.42 11.18 -1.85
CA LYS A 46 10.02 11.00 -0.45
C LYS A 46 10.84 9.86 0.15
N ARG A 47 11.49 10.11 1.30
CA ARG A 47 12.34 9.15 2.00
C ARG A 47 11.58 8.38 3.07
N PHE A 48 11.83 7.09 3.13
CA PHE A 48 11.37 6.17 4.17
C PHE A 48 12.54 5.52 4.86
N ASP A 49 12.41 5.43 6.17
CA ASP A 49 13.39 4.82 7.07
C ASP A 49 13.39 3.29 6.94
N ASP A 50 14.54 2.67 7.21
CA ASP A 50 14.69 1.21 7.24
C ASP A 50 13.86 0.52 8.35
N HIS A 51 13.44 1.26 9.39
CA HIS A 51 12.51 0.76 10.41
C HIS A 51 11.03 0.86 10.04
N HIS A 52 10.70 1.22 8.80
CA HIS A 52 9.30 1.34 8.41
C HIS A 52 8.56 -0.01 8.56
N PRO A 53 7.36 -0.05 9.18
CA PRO A 53 6.66 -1.31 9.52
C PRO A 53 6.26 -2.17 8.31
N PHE A 54 6.30 -1.61 7.10
CA PHE A 54 6.02 -2.33 5.85
C PHE A 54 7.27 -2.88 5.16
N ILE A 55 8.45 -2.66 5.71
CA ILE A 55 9.69 -3.28 5.24
C ILE A 55 9.86 -4.61 5.99
N LYS A 56 9.87 -5.70 5.24
CA LYS A 56 9.99 -7.04 5.78
C LYS A 56 11.38 -7.62 5.50
N TYR A 57 12.10 -7.91 6.58
CA TYR A 57 13.38 -8.62 6.54
C TYR A 57 13.10 -10.12 6.66
N ASN A 58 13.23 -10.85 5.55
CA ASN A 58 13.06 -12.31 5.52
C ASN A 58 14.41 -12.96 5.84
N GLY A 59 14.54 -13.50 7.05
CA GLY A 59 15.82 -14.02 7.56
C GLY A 59 15.98 -13.65 9.02
N THR A 60 17.21 -13.78 9.54
CA THR A 60 17.57 -13.17 10.84
C THR A 60 17.93 -11.71 10.60
N PRO A 61 17.12 -10.73 11.06
CA PRO A 61 17.46 -9.33 10.90
C PRO A 61 18.73 -9.01 11.67
N VAL A 62 19.63 -8.27 11.03
CA VAL A 62 20.85 -7.77 11.67
C VAL A 62 20.70 -6.27 11.81
N ASN A 63 20.64 -5.79 13.05
CA ASN A 63 20.75 -4.37 13.35
C ASN A 63 22.24 -3.99 13.33
N GLN A 64 22.58 -2.96 12.55
CA GLN A 64 23.93 -2.43 12.41
C GLN A 64 23.98 -0.97 12.86
N ASN A 65 24.96 -0.69 13.72
CA ASN A 65 25.65 0.59 13.87
C ASN A 65 24.76 1.84 13.88
N SER A 66 23.97 1.98 14.95
CA SER A 66 23.48 3.29 15.33
C SER A 66 24.66 4.26 15.55
N GLY A 67 24.62 5.42 14.86
CA GLY A 67 25.63 6.48 15.00
C GLY A 67 26.77 6.52 13.97
N GLN A 68 26.67 5.82 12.83
CA GLN A 68 27.64 5.92 11.73
C GLN A 68 27.23 6.89 10.59
N GLY A 69 26.30 7.81 10.86
CA GLY A 69 25.81 8.77 9.86
C GLY A 69 24.84 8.16 8.85
N LEU A 70 24.20 7.06 9.23
CA LEU A 70 23.03 6.49 8.56
C LEU A 70 21.81 7.39 8.77
N TYR A 71 20.80 7.27 7.93
CA TYR A 71 19.55 7.99 8.09
C TYR A 71 18.86 7.55 9.40
N ASN A 72 18.44 8.54 10.21
CA ASN A 72 17.91 8.35 11.57
C ASN A 72 18.73 7.42 12.50
N ASP A 73 20.04 7.28 12.23
CA ASP A 73 20.97 6.44 12.98
C ASP A 73 20.55 4.97 13.07
N THR A 74 19.99 4.43 11.99
CA THR A 74 19.57 3.03 11.89
C THR A 74 20.05 2.37 10.61
N GLY A 75 20.38 1.08 10.69
CA GLY A 75 20.75 0.27 9.54
C GLY A 75 20.39 -1.19 9.73
N TYR A 76 19.38 -1.66 9.02
CA TYR A 76 18.87 -3.03 9.09
C TYR A 76 19.27 -3.83 7.87
N GLY A 77 19.68 -5.06 8.12
CA GLY A 77 20.17 -5.94 7.07
C GLY A 77 19.74 -7.39 7.24
N VAL A 78 20.16 -8.19 6.26
CA VAL A 78 20.02 -9.64 6.26
C VAL A 78 21.35 -10.30 5.89
N LEU A 79 21.53 -11.54 6.32
CA LEU A 79 22.74 -12.33 6.08
C LEU A 79 22.55 -13.35 4.96
N GLY A 80 23.63 -13.65 4.26
CA GLY A 80 23.64 -14.72 3.26
C GLY A 80 22.72 -14.38 2.08
N LYS A 81 21.88 -15.35 1.73
CA LYS A 81 20.96 -15.28 0.58
C LYS A 81 19.52 -14.93 0.98
N ASP A 82 19.37 -14.38 2.17
CA ASP A 82 18.10 -13.85 2.68
C ASP A 82 17.66 -12.61 1.87
N SER A 83 16.46 -12.09 2.16
CA SER A 83 15.87 -11.02 1.35
C SER A 83 15.15 -9.97 2.17
N VAL A 84 14.98 -8.79 1.55
CA VAL A 84 14.10 -7.75 2.07
C VAL A 84 13.00 -7.47 1.05
N GLU A 85 11.76 -7.45 1.53
CA GLU A 85 10.57 -7.27 0.71
C GLU A 85 9.71 -6.12 1.24
N PHE A 86 9.16 -5.33 0.33
CA PHE A 86 8.22 -4.26 0.63
C PHE A 86 7.37 -3.94 -0.61
N TYR A 87 6.35 -3.10 -0.42
CA TYR A 87 5.49 -2.63 -1.50
C TYR A 87 5.45 -1.12 -1.49
N PHE A 88 5.38 -0.50 -2.66
CA PHE A 88 5.21 0.94 -2.79
C PHE A 88 4.26 1.28 -3.93
N THR A 89 3.71 2.49 -3.92
CA THR A 89 2.97 3.07 -5.05
C THR A 89 3.79 4.12 -5.77
N GLY A 90 3.80 4.06 -7.10
CA GLY A 90 4.30 5.12 -7.97
C GLY A 90 5.39 4.69 -8.94
N THR A 91 6.12 5.66 -9.51
CA THR A 91 6.79 5.48 -10.81
C THR A 91 8.32 5.36 -10.74
N LYS A 92 8.93 5.52 -9.56
CA LYS A 92 10.38 5.50 -9.37
C LYS A 92 10.75 5.15 -7.94
N MET A 93 11.91 4.54 -7.77
CA MET A 93 12.45 4.20 -6.45
C MET A 93 13.99 4.26 -6.43
N ARG A 94 14.54 4.54 -5.24
CA ARG A 94 15.96 4.46 -4.92
C ARG A 94 16.17 3.58 -3.71
N PHE A 95 17.29 2.90 -3.74
CA PHE A 95 17.81 2.15 -2.62
C PHE A 95 19.02 2.86 -2.04
N ILE A 96 18.94 3.21 -0.76
CA ILE A 96 20.02 3.89 -0.02
C ILE A 96 20.50 2.92 1.06
N GLY A 97 21.82 2.75 1.11
CA GLY A 97 22.47 1.86 2.06
C GLY A 97 23.82 2.41 2.48
N ALA A 98 24.71 1.51 2.88
CA ALA A 98 26.09 1.85 3.16
C ALA A 98 27.04 0.95 2.39
N ASN A 99 28.21 1.47 2.09
CA ASN A 99 29.30 0.71 1.48
C ASN A 99 30.40 0.46 2.51
N PHE A 100 31.08 -0.68 2.40
CA PHE A 100 31.99 -1.18 3.42
C PHE A 100 33.31 -1.66 2.83
N SER A 101 34.39 -1.44 3.58
CA SER A 101 35.75 -1.87 3.22
C SER A 101 36.30 -3.01 4.07
N ASN A 102 35.71 -3.26 5.24
CA ASN A 102 36.26 -4.14 6.27
C ASN A 102 35.41 -5.38 6.54
N ARG A 103 34.46 -5.71 5.66
CA ARG A 103 33.58 -6.87 5.85
C ARG A 103 33.20 -7.53 4.54
N SER A 104 32.87 -8.83 4.63
CA SER A 104 32.30 -9.58 3.51
C SER A 104 30.90 -9.06 3.22
N THR A 105 30.81 -8.22 2.19
CA THR A 105 29.54 -7.77 1.64
C THR A 105 29.29 -8.50 0.33
N PRO A 106 28.03 -8.82 0.02
CA PRO A 106 27.70 -9.38 -1.28
C PRO A 106 28.08 -8.45 -2.43
N ALA A 107 28.54 -9.03 -3.53
CA ALA A 107 28.85 -8.30 -4.76
C ALA A 107 27.70 -8.35 -5.78
N ASN A 108 26.73 -9.25 -5.57
CA ASN A 108 25.59 -9.47 -6.45
C ASN A 108 24.26 -9.34 -5.70
N ILE A 109 23.97 -8.15 -5.18
CA ILE A 109 22.68 -7.82 -4.57
C ILE A 109 21.71 -7.47 -5.69
N GLN A 110 20.68 -8.28 -5.87
CA GLN A 110 19.73 -8.16 -6.97
C GLN A 110 18.44 -7.49 -6.52
N VAL A 111 17.90 -6.63 -7.38
CA VAL A 111 16.62 -5.94 -7.16
C VAL A 111 15.59 -6.47 -8.15
N TYR A 112 14.52 -7.04 -7.61
CA TYR A 112 13.36 -7.51 -8.36
C TYR A 112 12.18 -6.58 -8.11
N ILE A 113 11.47 -6.21 -9.17
CA ILE A 113 10.21 -5.47 -9.11
C ILE A 113 9.16 -6.24 -9.90
N ASP A 114 8.04 -6.55 -9.26
CA ASP A 114 6.95 -7.36 -9.79
C ASP A 114 7.42 -8.71 -10.36
N GLY A 115 8.40 -9.31 -9.68
CA GLY A 115 9.01 -10.59 -10.05
C GLY A 115 10.06 -10.51 -11.17
N ALA A 116 10.22 -9.37 -11.83
CA ALA A 116 11.24 -9.17 -12.86
C ALA A 116 12.54 -8.60 -12.27
N LEU A 117 13.69 -9.16 -12.64
CA LEU A 117 15.00 -8.60 -12.30
C LEU A 117 15.17 -7.23 -12.97
N LYS A 118 15.44 -6.19 -12.17
CA LYS A 118 15.62 -4.81 -12.65
C LYS A 118 17.06 -4.35 -12.63
N GLY A 119 17.91 -5.00 -11.85
CA GLY A 119 19.35 -4.76 -11.83
C GLY A 119 20.00 -5.32 -10.57
N SER A 120 21.25 -4.94 -10.37
CA SER A 120 22.02 -5.33 -9.20
C SER A 120 22.98 -4.23 -8.76
N PHE A 121 23.46 -4.33 -7.53
CA PHE A 121 24.48 -3.47 -6.96
C PHE A 121 25.37 -4.24 -5.98
N SER A 122 26.45 -3.57 -5.55
CA SER A 122 27.39 -4.06 -4.53
C SER A 122 27.48 -3.03 -3.41
N GLN A 123 27.73 -3.51 -2.19
CA GLN A 123 28.03 -2.68 -1.03
C GLN A 123 29.51 -2.76 -0.62
N TYR A 124 30.35 -3.28 -1.50
CA TYR A 124 31.80 -3.27 -1.33
C TYR A 124 32.41 -1.95 -1.80
N SER A 125 33.33 -1.38 -1.02
CA SER A 125 34.08 -0.16 -1.35
C SER A 125 35.46 -0.15 -0.69
N SER A 126 36.39 0.67 -1.18
CA SER A 126 37.71 0.87 -0.55
C SER A 126 37.65 1.59 0.80
N SER A 127 36.55 2.32 1.07
CA SER A 127 36.30 2.98 2.35
C SER A 127 34.81 2.88 2.73
N PHE A 128 34.54 2.99 4.03
CA PHE A 128 33.16 3.10 4.51
C PHE A 128 32.50 4.39 4.00
N ALA A 129 31.24 4.30 3.61
CA ALA A 129 30.39 5.44 3.31
C ALA A 129 28.93 5.12 3.69
N ALA A 130 28.30 5.98 4.47
CA ALA A 130 26.89 5.89 4.85
C ALA A 130 26.00 6.67 3.87
N GLN A 131 24.70 6.38 3.84
CA GLN A 131 23.72 7.03 2.96
C GLN A 131 24.15 7.07 1.48
N VAL A 132 24.63 5.94 0.96
CA VAL A 132 25.04 5.78 -0.44
C VAL A 132 23.84 5.39 -1.29
N LEU A 133 23.61 6.11 -2.40
CA LEU A 133 22.65 5.72 -3.42
C LEU A 133 23.15 4.47 -4.14
N ASN A 134 22.71 3.30 -3.71
CA ASN A 134 23.19 2.02 -4.22
C ASN A 134 22.47 1.57 -5.50
N PHE A 135 21.19 1.93 -5.66
CA PHE A 135 20.39 1.59 -6.83
C PHE A 135 19.32 2.66 -7.09
N GLU A 136 19.03 2.92 -8.36
CA GLU A 136 17.94 3.79 -8.79
C GLU A 136 17.21 3.16 -9.99
N ILE A 137 15.90 3.27 -10.00
CA ILE A 137 15.07 2.97 -11.17
C ILE A 137 13.97 4.02 -11.31
N THR A 138 13.71 4.40 -12.56
CA THR A 138 12.65 5.36 -12.95
C THR A 138 11.83 4.78 -14.10
N GLY A 139 10.70 5.41 -14.42
CA GLY A 139 9.87 5.01 -15.56
C GLY A 139 9.04 3.74 -15.33
N LEU A 140 8.76 3.40 -14.06
CA LEU A 140 7.77 2.39 -13.73
C LEU A 140 6.35 2.93 -14.01
N SER A 141 5.39 2.03 -14.18
CA SER A 141 3.97 2.39 -14.24
C SER A 141 3.54 3.07 -12.94
N ASP A 142 2.56 3.96 -12.99
CA ASP A 142 1.99 4.53 -11.76
C ASP A 142 1.02 3.52 -11.12
N ALA A 143 1.57 2.58 -10.36
CA ALA A 143 0.83 1.47 -9.76
C ALA A 143 1.47 1.04 -8.42
N LYS A 144 0.82 0.08 -7.74
CA LYS A 144 1.43 -0.66 -6.65
C LYS A 144 2.46 -1.64 -7.22
N HIS A 145 3.65 -1.64 -6.64
CA HIS A 145 4.78 -2.50 -7.02
C HIS A 145 5.23 -3.35 -5.84
N LYS A 146 5.54 -4.62 -6.11
CA LYS A 146 6.21 -5.50 -5.14
C LYS A 146 7.72 -5.45 -5.39
N VAL A 147 8.48 -5.10 -4.36
CA VAL A 147 9.94 -5.10 -4.39
C VAL A 147 10.48 -6.29 -3.60
N LYS A 148 11.48 -6.97 -4.16
CA LYS A 148 12.32 -7.92 -3.44
C LYS A 148 13.79 -7.62 -3.72
N VAL A 149 14.56 -7.40 -2.67
CA VAL A 149 16.02 -7.26 -2.74
C VAL A 149 16.66 -8.49 -2.11
N GLN A 150 17.55 -9.16 -2.85
CA GLN A 150 18.15 -10.43 -2.42
C GLN A 150 19.58 -10.54 -2.91
N SER A 151 20.48 -11.02 -2.05
CA SER A 151 21.83 -11.40 -2.45
C SER A 151 21.86 -12.85 -2.98
N ASN A 152 22.67 -13.11 -4.01
CA ASN A 152 23.05 -14.48 -4.40
C ASN A 152 24.36 -14.97 -3.76
N ASP A 153 25.08 -14.07 -3.11
CA ASP A 153 26.34 -14.34 -2.43
C ASP A 153 26.14 -14.43 -0.92
N ASP A 154 27.08 -15.06 -0.22
CA ASP A 154 27.09 -15.06 1.23
C ASP A 154 27.70 -13.74 1.75
N GLY A 155 27.03 -13.08 2.69
CA GLY A 155 27.52 -11.83 3.27
C GLY A 155 26.41 -10.99 3.89
N LEU A 156 26.78 -9.86 4.49
CA LEU A 156 25.81 -8.93 5.08
C LEU A 156 25.40 -7.88 4.04
N PHE A 157 24.10 -7.81 3.76
CA PHE A 157 23.45 -6.76 2.98
C PHE A 157 22.69 -5.84 3.93
N VAL A 158 22.85 -4.51 3.80
CA VAL A 158 22.22 -3.51 4.69
C VAL A 158 21.39 -2.50 3.91
N ILE A 159 20.28 -2.10 4.50
CA ILE A 159 19.37 -1.05 4.03
C ILE A 159 19.43 0.09 5.04
N ASP A 160 19.46 1.31 4.53
CA ASP A 160 19.47 2.53 5.34
C ASP A 160 18.19 3.34 5.09
N ALA A 161 17.84 3.55 3.82
CA ALA A 161 16.60 4.21 3.46
C ALA A 161 16.11 3.81 2.06
N ILE A 162 14.84 4.12 1.80
CA ILE A 162 14.21 3.97 0.49
C ILE A 162 13.65 5.32 0.09
N ASP A 163 14.01 5.83 -1.09
CA ASP A 163 13.28 6.97 -1.67
C ASP A 163 12.31 6.47 -2.75
N ILE A 164 11.11 7.03 -2.78
CA ILE A 164 10.12 6.83 -3.86
C ILE A 164 9.66 8.19 -4.39
N ASN A 165 8.82 8.23 -5.42
CA ASN A 165 8.20 9.49 -5.85
C ASN A 165 7.48 10.19 -4.70
N GLU A 166 7.50 11.53 -4.72
CA GLU A 166 6.93 12.38 -3.68
C GLU A 166 5.44 12.09 -3.36
N THR A 167 4.68 11.70 -4.38
CA THR A 167 3.25 11.36 -4.26
C THR A 167 2.97 9.93 -3.84
N GLY A 168 4.00 9.09 -3.76
CA GLY A 168 3.89 7.66 -3.45
C GLY A 168 3.90 7.39 -1.95
N ASP A 169 3.60 6.15 -1.59
CA ASP A 169 3.78 5.65 -0.22
C ASP A 169 4.31 4.23 -0.19
N LEU A 170 4.94 3.85 0.92
CA LEU A 170 5.09 2.45 1.26
C LEU A 170 3.74 1.93 1.72
N VAL A 171 3.32 0.80 1.17
CA VAL A 171 2.00 0.23 1.43
C VAL A 171 2.12 -1.17 2.02
N ALA A 172 1.10 -1.56 2.77
CA ALA A 172 1.04 -2.91 3.32
C ALA A 172 1.18 -3.96 2.20
N PRO A 173 1.80 -5.12 2.49
CA PRO A 173 1.77 -6.23 1.57
C PRO A 173 0.33 -6.52 1.19
N ASP A 174 0.12 -6.98 -0.04
CA ASP A 174 -1.13 -7.70 -0.31
C ASP A 174 -1.19 -8.81 0.72
N VAL A 175 -2.18 -8.79 1.62
CA VAL A 175 -2.41 -9.94 2.47
C VAL A 175 -2.81 -11.03 1.50
N THR A 176 -1.87 -11.90 1.14
CA THR A 176 -2.22 -13.24 0.70
C THR A 176 -2.98 -13.78 1.89
N PRO A 177 -4.31 -13.89 1.79
CA PRO A 177 -5.09 -14.38 2.89
C PRO A 177 -4.54 -15.76 3.15
N THR A 178 -3.99 -15.97 4.35
CA THR A 178 -3.79 -17.32 4.85
C THR A 178 -5.14 -17.99 4.65
N PRO A 179 -5.24 -19.13 3.95
CA PRO A 179 -6.52 -19.75 3.68
C PRO A 179 -7.27 -19.81 4.98
N ASN A 180 -8.34 -19.03 5.14
CA ASN A 180 -9.14 -19.16 6.34
C ASN A 180 -9.59 -20.62 6.32
N PRO A 181 -9.32 -21.38 7.39
CA PRO A 181 -9.57 -22.81 7.36
C PRO A 181 -11.02 -23.01 6.98
N THR A 182 -11.28 -23.89 6.00
CA THR A 182 -12.62 -24.28 5.62
C THR A 182 -13.44 -24.57 6.89
N PRO A 183 -14.69 -24.12 7.00
CA PRO A 183 -15.48 -24.33 8.20
C PRO A 183 -15.44 -25.81 8.59
N THR A 184 -14.97 -26.12 9.80
CA THR A 184 -15.01 -27.50 10.31
C THR A 184 -16.38 -27.86 10.89
N THR A 185 -17.27 -26.88 10.97
CA THR A 185 -18.62 -26.98 11.52
C THR A 185 -19.62 -26.24 10.64
N THR A 186 -20.84 -26.73 10.63
CA THR A 186 -21.97 -26.06 9.99
C THR A 186 -22.48 -24.93 10.89
N LYS A 187 -22.62 -23.71 10.35
CA LYS A 187 -23.12 -22.52 11.08
C LYS A 187 -24.47 -22.06 10.50
N LEU A 188 -25.41 -21.69 11.37
CA LEU A 188 -26.62 -20.96 11.00
C LEU A 188 -26.45 -19.46 11.29
N PHE A 189 -26.93 -18.63 10.37
CA PHE A 189 -27.02 -17.18 10.53
C PHE A 189 -28.46 -16.74 10.36
N VAL A 190 -28.88 -15.78 11.19
CA VAL A 190 -30.25 -15.26 11.23
C VAL A 190 -30.22 -13.82 10.71
N GLY A 191 -31.07 -13.54 9.71
CA GLY A 191 -31.50 -12.19 9.39
C GLY A 191 -32.96 -11.99 9.79
N ASP A 192 -33.50 -10.78 9.67
CA ASP A 192 -34.82 -10.41 10.20
C ASP A 192 -35.95 -11.36 9.79
N ASN A 193 -35.99 -11.75 8.51
CA ASN A 193 -36.99 -12.69 7.97
C ASN A 193 -36.34 -13.73 7.03
N SER A 194 -35.04 -13.96 7.17
CA SER A 194 -34.25 -14.86 6.32
C SER A 194 -33.23 -15.63 7.13
N MET A 195 -32.85 -16.80 6.65
CA MET A 195 -31.92 -17.71 7.30
C MET A 195 -30.82 -18.11 6.32
N TYR A 196 -29.62 -18.30 6.84
CA TYR A 196 -28.47 -18.74 6.06
C TYR A 196 -27.77 -19.90 6.76
N LEU A 197 -27.23 -20.81 5.96
CA LEU A 197 -26.43 -21.94 6.41
C LEU A 197 -25.09 -21.89 5.69
N LEU A 198 -24.00 -21.83 6.45
CA LEU A 198 -22.66 -22.13 5.96
C LEU A 198 -22.35 -23.57 6.34
N ASP A 199 -22.16 -24.44 5.36
CA ASP A 199 -21.78 -25.82 5.63
C ASP A 199 -20.27 -26.03 5.72
N ALA A 200 -19.87 -27.22 6.15
CA ALA A 200 -18.46 -27.58 6.34
C ALA A 200 -17.64 -27.68 5.03
N ASN A 201 -18.28 -27.57 3.87
CA ASN A 201 -17.60 -27.50 2.57
C ASN A 201 -17.41 -26.04 2.11
N GLY A 202 -17.82 -25.06 2.92
CA GLY A 202 -17.79 -23.65 2.58
C GLY A 202 -18.84 -23.26 1.54
N GLU A 203 -19.95 -24.01 1.45
CA GLU A 203 -21.10 -23.66 0.61
C GLU A 203 -22.16 -22.92 1.43
N VAL A 204 -22.87 -22.01 0.77
CA VAL A 204 -23.90 -21.18 1.42
C VAL A 204 -25.28 -21.54 0.89
N TRP A 205 -26.21 -21.69 1.83
CA TRP A 205 -27.62 -21.88 1.56
C TRP A 205 -28.44 -20.78 2.20
N SER A 206 -29.54 -20.38 1.56
CA SER A 206 -30.42 -19.31 2.03
C SER A 206 -31.90 -19.68 1.86
N TRP A 207 -32.74 -19.17 2.76
CA TRP A 207 -34.21 -19.24 2.65
C TRP A 207 -34.87 -18.12 3.46
N GLY A 208 -36.15 -17.86 3.21
CA GLY A 208 -36.95 -16.80 3.82
C GLY A 208 -37.29 -15.67 2.84
N SER A 209 -37.39 -14.44 3.35
CA SER A 209 -37.67 -13.23 2.57
C SER A 209 -36.53 -12.91 1.59
N ASN A 210 -36.88 -12.35 0.44
CA ASN A 210 -35.96 -12.01 -0.64
C ASN A 210 -36.30 -10.70 -1.36
N ASP A 211 -37.08 -9.81 -0.75
CA ASP A 211 -37.58 -8.60 -1.41
C ASP A 211 -36.45 -7.66 -1.90
N TYR A 212 -35.27 -7.76 -1.28
CA TYR A 212 -34.07 -7.02 -1.63
C TYR A 212 -32.97 -7.91 -2.23
N GLY A 213 -33.30 -9.12 -2.70
CA GLY A 213 -32.29 -10.03 -3.24
C GLY A 213 -31.33 -10.60 -2.19
N GLN A 214 -31.65 -10.48 -0.89
CA GLN A 214 -30.80 -10.91 0.22
C GLN A 214 -30.51 -12.42 0.24
N LEU A 215 -31.28 -13.23 -0.48
CA LEU A 215 -30.98 -14.66 -0.63
C LEU A 215 -29.85 -14.94 -1.62
N GLY A 216 -29.46 -13.98 -2.47
CA GLY A 216 -28.34 -14.11 -3.41
C GLY A 216 -28.60 -15.06 -4.59
N LEU A 217 -29.86 -15.36 -4.90
CA LEU A 217 -30.26 -16.38 -5.88
C LEU A 217 -30.46 -15.84 -7.31
N GLY A 218 -30.11 -14.58 -7.56
CA GLY A 218 -30.29 -13.91 -8.86
C GLY A 218 -31.69 -13.33 -9.07
N ASP A 219 -32.60 -13.46 -8.10
CA ASP A 219 -33.97 -12.93 -8.14
C ASP A 219 -34.38 -12.32 -6.78
N THR A 220 -35.62 -11.82 -6.71
CA THR A 220 -36.24 -11.26 -5.49
C THR A 220 -37.41 -12.10 -4.98
N THR A 221 -37.46 -13.38 -5.34
CA THR A 221 -38.55 -14.28 -4.95
C THR A 221 -38.21 -14.93 -3.61
N LYS A 222 -39.13 -14.90 -2.64
CA LYS A 222 -38.92 -15.60 -1.35
C LYS A 222 -38.74 -17.11 -1.54
N ARG A 223 -37.98 -17.75 -0.65
CA ARG A 223 -37.85 -19.22 -0.64
C ARG A 223 -38.36 -19.78 0.69
N THR A 224 -39.27 -20.74 0.64
CA THR A 224 -39.73 -21.45 1.85
C THR A 224 -38.91 -22.69 2.18
N VAL A 225 -37.97 -23.04 1.29
CA VAL A 225 -37.07 -24.19 1.44
C VAL A 225 -35.63 -23.73 1.28
N LYS A 226 -34.73 -24.36 2.03
CA LYS A 226 -33.28 -24.13 1.94
C LYS A 226 -32.80 -24.31 0.50
N THR A 227 -32.21 -23.25 -0.09
CA THR A 227 -31.76 -23.23 -1.49
C THR A 227 -30.29 -22.82 -1.57
N LYS A 228 -29.49 -23.49 -2.42
CA LYS A 228 -28.05 -23.21 -2.55
C LYS A 228 -27.84 -21.89 -3.27
N ILE A 229 -26.89 -21.09 -2.81
CA ILE A 229 -26.44 -19.92 -3.57
C ILE A 229 -25.49 -20.41 -4.69
N PRO A 230 -25.83 -20.23 -5.98
CA PRO A 230 -25.00 -20.72 -7.07
C PRO A 230 -23.63 -20.03 -7.11
N GLY A 231 -22.56 -20.79 -7.33
CA GLY A 231 -21.22 -20.25 -7.56
C GLY A 231 -20.50 -19.69 -6.33
N LEU A 232 -21.11 -19.72 -5.15
CA LEU A 232 -20.50 -19.24 -3.90
C LEU A 232 -19.92 -20.43 -3.12
N THR A 233 -18.60 -20.61 -3.20
CA THR A 233 -17.86 -21.71 -2.56
C THR A 233 -16.59 -21.22 -1.85
N GLY A 234 -16.09 -22.03 -0.92
CA GLY A 234 -14.90 -21.69 -0.12
C GLY A 234 -15.18 -20.57 0.88
N ILE A 235 -16.43 -20.37 1.28
CA ILE A 235 -16.80 -19.38 2.29
C ILE A 235 -16.39 -19.86 3.67
N THR A 236 -15.86 -18.94 4.47
CA THR A 236 -15.35 -19.21 5.81
C THR A 236 -16.14 -18.48 6.88
N ASP A 237 -16.79 -17.37 6.52
CA ASP A 237 -17.68 -16.63 7.41
C ASP A 237 -18.76 -15.84 6.67
N ILE A 238 -19.84 -15.49 7.38
CA ILE A 238 -20.97 -14.71 6.85
C ILE A 238 -21.39 -13.65 7.88
N VAL A 239 -21.70 -12.44 7.42
CA VAL A 239 -22.37 -11.40 8.22
C VAL A 239 -23.68 -11.00 7.52
N VAL A 240 -24.74 -10.91 8.30
CA VAL A 240 -26.10 -10.55 7.85
C VAL A 240 -26.56 -9.30 8.62
N LYS A 241 -27.04 -8.28 7.91
CA LYS A 241 -27.54 -7.00 8.46
C LYS A 241 -28.65 -6.46 7.56
N ASP A 242 -29.61 -5.68 8.04
CA ASP A 242 -30.55 -4.80 7.29
C ASP A 242 -30.97 -5.21 5.85
N ASN A 243 -31.15 -6.51 5.60
CA ASN A 243 -31.39 -7.14 4.28
C ASN A 243 -30.24 -7.12 3.26
N PHE A 244 -28.99 -6.99 3.70
CA PHE A 244 -27.79 -7.32 2.94
C PHE A 244 -26.96 -8.39 3.65
N VAL A 245 -26.10 -9.04 2.88
CA VAL A 245 -25.24 -10.12 3.35
C VAL A 245 -23.85 -9.91 2.76
N ILE A 246 -22.84 -10.15 3.58
CA ILE A 246 -21.46 -10.29 3.13
C ILE A 246 -20.92 -11.66 3.52
N ALA A 247 -20.08 -12.24 2.67
CA ALA A 247 -19.42 -13.52 2.92
C ALA A 247 -17.93 -13.41 2.65
N LEU A 248 -17.13 -13.88 3.61
CA LEU A 248 -15.68 -13.95 3.49
C LEU A 248 -15.30 -15.29 2.91
N LYS A 249 -14.56 -15.26 1.80
CA LYS A 249 -13.98 -16.45 1.16
C LYS A 249 -12.59 -16.74 1.73
N SER A 250 -12.18 -18.00 1.70
CA SER A 250 -10.86 -18.45 2.18
C SER A 250 -9.69 -17.77 1.46
N ASP A 251 -9.91 -17.29 0.22
CA ASP A 251 -8.95 -16.52 -0.56
C ASP A 251 -9.04 -15.00 -0.30
N GLY A 252 -9.63 -14.59 0.84
CA GLY A 252 -9.71 -13.22 1.35
C GLY A 252 -10.51 -12.25 0.49
N LYS A 253 -11.26 -12.78 -0.47
CA LYS A 253 -12.30 -12.04 -1.18
C LYS A 253 -13.55 -11.93 -0.32
N VAL A 254 -14.16 -10.75 -0.30
CA VAL A 254 -15.48 -10.54 0.29
C VAL A 254 -16.50 -10.41 -0.82
N TYR A 255 -17.57 -11.18 -0.71
CA TYR A 255 -18.72 -11.10 -1.60
C TYR A 255 -19.90 -10.44 -0.89
N GLY A 256 -20.58 -9.51 -1.56
CA GLY A 256 -21.75 -8.81 -1.04
C GLY A 256 -22.98 -9.00 -1.92
N TRP A 257 -24.16 -9.07 -1.31
CA TRP A 257 -25.45 -9.08 -1.99
C TRP A 257 -26.59 -8.59 -1.09
N GLY A 258 -27.76 -8.33 -1.68
CA GLY A 258 -28.95 -7.83 -1.00
C GLY A 258 -29.20 -6.34 -1.23
N ASN A 259 -29.78 -5.69 -0.21
CA ASN A 259 -30.11 -4.27 -0.20
C ASN A 259 -28.84 -3.41 -0.33
N ASN A 260 -28.82 -2.54 -1.35
CA ASN A 260 -27.74 -1.59 -1.59
C ASN A 260 -28.27 -0.17 -1.82
N THR A 261 -29.46 0.14 -1.32
CA THR A 261 -30.11 1.47 -1.47
C THR A 261 -29.29 2.63 -0.91
N SER A 262 -28.47 2.38 0.11
CA SER A 262 -27.53 3.36 0.68
C SER A 262 -26.12 3.29 0.06
N GLY A 263 -25.88 2.37 -0.88
CA GLY A 263 -24.55 2.11 -1.44
C GLY A 263 -23.60 1.33 -0.53
N VAL A 264 -24.10 0.72 0.56
CA VAL A 264 -23.28 0.05 1.60
C VAL A 264 -22.42 -1.11 1.07
N LEU A 265 -22.81 -1.75 -0.04
CA LEU A 265 -22.04 -2.83 -0.65
C LEU A 265 -20.96 -2.32 -1.63
N GLY A 266 -20.93 -1.01 -1.94
CA GLY A 266 -20.01 -0.46 -2.94
C GLY A 266 -20.21 -1.00 -4.37
N ALA A 267 -21.35 -1.66 -4.62
CA ALA A 267 -21.67 -2.30 -5.89
C ALA A 267 -22.62 -1.46 -6.75
N VAL A 268 -22.71 -1.78 -8.04
CA VAL A 268 -23.61 -1.10 -8.98
C VAL A 268 -25.05 -1.57 -8.77
N GLY A 269 -25.97 -0.61 -8.61
CA GLY A 269 -27.42 -0.82 -8.50
C GLY A 269 -27.93 -0.85 -7.06
N GLU A 270 -29.20 -0.51 -6.88
CA GLU A 270 -29.84 -0.42 -5.55
C GLU A 270 -30.12 -1.78 -4.91
N ILE A 271 -30.18 -2.84 -5.71
CA ILE A 271 -30.38 -4.22 -5.27
C ILE A 271 -29.38 -5.12 -5.97
N VAL A 272 -28.58 -5.83 -5.18
CA VAL A 272 -27.58 -6.79 -5.67
C VAL A 272 -28.14 -8.20 -5.50
N LYS A 273 -28.70 -8.78 -6.57
CA LYS A 273 -29.48 -10.03 -6.50
C LYS A 273 -28.64 -11.30 -6.37
N GLN A 274 -27.34 -11.22 -6.60
CA GLN A 274 -26.40 -12.34 -6.56
C GLN A 274 -25.07 -11.88 -5.96
N PRO A 275 -24.30 -12.76 -5.31
CA PRO A 275 -23.01 -12.40 -4.74
C PRO A 275 -22.09 -11.75 -5.79
N VAL A 276 -21.58 -10.56 -5.48
CA VAL A 276 -20.52 -9.90 -6.27
C VAL A 276 -19.32 -9.65 -5.37
N ASN A 277 -18.11 -9.71 -5.94
CA ASN A 277 -16.91 -9.33 -5.18
C ASN A 277 -16.98 -7.83 -4.88
N ILE A 278 -16.92 -7.48 -3.59
CA ILE A 278 -16.97 -6.09 -3.12
C ILE A 278 -15.65 -5.63 -2.52
N GLU A 279 -14.80 -6.57 -2.10
CA GLU A 279 -13.48 -6.28 -1.55
C GLU A 279 -12.55 -7.51 -1.69
N SER A 280 -11.25 -7.29 -1.62
CA SER A 280 -10.21 -8.33 -1.60
C SER A 280 -9.19 -8.06 -0.49
N ASN A 281 -8.32 -9.03 -0.21
CA ASN A 281 -7.28 -8.89 0.80
C ASN A 281 -7.86 -8.65 2.22
N ILE A 282 -8.92 -9.38 2.58
CA ILE A 282 -9.58 -9.30 3.90
C ILE A 282 -9.34 -10.59 4.69
N ASN A 283 -9.01 -10.45 5.97
CA ASN A 283 -8.73 -11.59 6.86
C ASN A 283 -9.88 -11.92 7.82
N ALA A 284 -10.76 -10.96 8.08
CA ALA A 284 -11.91 -11.13 8.97
C ALA A 284 -13.05 -10.16 8.56
N ILE A 285 -14.28 -10.58 8.81
CA ILE A 285 -15.48 -9.75 8.75
C ILE A 285 -16.15 -9.82 10.12
N ASP A 286 -16.72 -8.70 10.57
CA ASP A 286 -17.42 -8.62 11.86
C ASP A 286 -18.81 -8.01 11.66
N GLY A 287 -19.78 -8.56 12.37
CA GLY A 287 -21.16 -8.12 12.40
C GLY A 287 -21.62 -7.66 13.79
N ALA A 288 -20.72 -7.60 14.78
CA ALA A 288 -21.01 -7.03 16.08
C ALA A 288 -21.29 -5.52 15.98
N ASN A 289 -22.15 -5.02 16.87
CA ASN A 289 -22.34 -3.58 17.10
C ASN A 289 -21.50 -3.15 18.31
#